data_AF-A0A7X9BEL5-F1
#
_entry.id   AF-A0A7X9BEL5-F1
#
_cell.length_a   1.000
_cell.length_b   1.000
_cell.length_c   1.000
_cell.angle_alpha   90.00
_cell.angle_beta   90.00
_cell.angle_gamma   90.00
#
_symmetry.space_group_name_H-M   'P 1'
#
loop_
_entity.id
_entity.type
_entity.pdbx_description
1 polymer ?
#
loop_
_entity_poly.entity_id
_entity_poly.type
_entity_poly.pdbx_seq_one_letter_code
_entity_poly.pdbx_strand_id
1 'polypeptide(L)'
;MEEKLRRLNEEANKALAEAHTIDELNEIRVRILGKKGELTQILRGMGSLSAEERPRIGQVANEVRDAIERELASRTASFKELIKEQKLRDEGIDVTLPGTPLLRGRKHPLTIIREEIQEIFLGLGYSIADGPEIETDYYNFEALNLPKDHPARDMQDTFFIGPEVLLRTHTSPVQVRTMEKTAPALPVKIIVPGKVYRRDDDATHSPMFNQVEGLAVDRRITFSDLKGTLDLFARRMFGMKTKTRFRPSFFPFTEPSAEVDISCVICGGTGCRVCSYTGWLEILGSGMVHPRVLEVSGYNSEE
;
A
#
# COMPACT_ATOMS: atom_id res chain seq x y z
N MET A 1 55.08 -59.21 -15.30
CA MET A 1 53.98 -58.60 -14.52
C MET A 1 53.95 -57.09 -14.68
N GLU A 2 55.10 -56.43 -14.67
CA GLU A 2 55.26 -55.01 -15.00
C GLU A 2 54.68 -54.63 -16.38
N GLU A 3 54.96 -55.42 -17.42
CA GLU A 3 54.44 -55.19 -18.78
C GLU A 3 52.91 -55.29 -18.87
N LYS A 4 52.30 -56.18 -18.08
CA LYS A 4 50.82 -56.30 -17.98
C LYS A 4 50.19 -55.08 -17.30
N LEU A 5 50.87 -54.49 -16.31
CA LEU A 5 50.42 -53.27 -15.63
C LEU A 5 50.54 -52.04 -16.55
N ARG A 6 51.61 -51.95 -17.36
CA ARG A 6 51.76 -50.88 -18.35
C ARG A 6 50.71 -50.97 -19.46
N ARG A 7 50.47 -52.17 -19.98
CA ARG A 7 49.41 -52.43 -20.97
C ARG A 7 48.02 -52.10 -20.41
N LEU A 8 47.73 -52.48 -19.17
CA LEU A 8 46.48 -52.13 -18.50
C LEU A 8 46.33 -50.60 -18.37
N ASN A 9 47.40 -49.88 -18.06
CA ASN A 9 47.37 -48.41 -17.98
C ASN A 9 47.06 -47.77 -19.35
N GLU A 10 47.65 -48.28 -20.43
CA GLU A 10 47.37 -47.78 -21.80
C GLU A 10 45.93 -48.08 -22.23
N GLU A 11 45.47 -49.31 -22.02
CA GLU A 11 44.09 -49.73 -22.31
C GLU A 11 43.06 -48.95 -21.46
N ALA A 12 43.39 -48.68 -20.19
CA ALA A 12 42.59 -47.85 -19.30
C ALA A 12 42.49 -46.40 -19.80
N ASN A 13 43.63 -45.78 -20.13
CA ASN A 13 43.65 -44.39 -20.61
C ASN A 13 42.92 -44.25 -21.96
N LYS A 14 43.03 -45.25 -22.84
CA LYS A 14 42.27 -45.28 -24.10
C LYS A 14 40.77 -45.39 -23.85
N ALA A 15 40.34 -46.31 -23.00
CA ALA A 15 38.93 -46.47 -22.64
C ALA A 15 38.35 -45.22 -21.95
N LEU A 16 39.13 -44.56 -21.10
CA LEU A 16 38.74 -43.30 -20.44
C LEU A 16 38.64 -42.12 -21.43
N ALA A 17 39.46 -42.13 -22.49
CA ALA A 17 39.39 -41.13 -23.55
C ALA A 17 38.19 -41.33 -24.48
N GLU A 18 37.78 -42.58 -24.72
CA GLU A 18 36.65 -42.97 -25.56
C GLU A 18 35.29 -42.96 -24.83
N ALA A 19 35.28 -42.75 -23.51
CA ALA A 19 34.05 -42.67 -22.73
C ALA A 19 33.32 -41.34 -22.97
N HIS A 20 32.03 -41.42 -23.31
CA HIS A 20 31.17 -40.30 -23.63
C HIS A 20 30.06 -40.07 -22.59
N THR A 21 29.89 -40.97 -21.63
CA THR A 21 28.87 -40.84 -20.57
C THR A 21 29.42 -41.11 -19.16
N ILE A 22 28.74 -40.58 -18.13
CA ILE A 22 29.07 -40.87 -16.73
C ILE A 22 28.89 -42.36 -16.40
N ASP A 23 27.91 -43.01 -17.03
CA ASP A 23 27.66 -44.44 -16.83
C ASP A 23 28.79 -45.28 -17.43
N GLU A 24 29.29 -44.95 -18.62
CA GLU A 24 30.48 -45.57 -19.21
C GLU A 24 31.72 -45.39 -18.33
N LEU A 25 31.93 -44.20 -17.74
CA LEU A 25 33.03 -43.97 -16.80
C LEU A 25 32.91 -44.85 -15.54
N ASN A 26 31.69 -45.05 -15.04
CA ASN A 26 31.43 -45.95 -13.91
C ASN A 26 31.67 -47.41 -14.27
N GLU A 27 31.27 -47.85 -15.47
CA GLU A 27 31.56 -49.19 -15.98
C GLU A 27 33.07 -49.44 -16.11
N ILE A 28 33.81 -48.46 -16.65
CA ILE A 28 35.28 -48.53 -16.76
C ILE A 28 35.92 -48.60 -15.36
N ARG A 29 35.44 -47.80 -14.41
CA ARG A 29 35.90 -47.85 -13.01
C ARG A 29 35.67 -49.22 -12.39
N VAL A 30 34.49 -49.82 -12.58
CA VAL A 30 34.17 -51.15 -12.03
C VAL A 30 35.00 -52.25 -12.69
N ARG A 31 35.18 -52.18 -14.02
CA ARG A 31 35.98 -53.14 -14.79
C ARG A 31 37.45 -53.14 -14.36
N ILE A 32 38.05 -51.96 -14.16
CA ILE A 32 39.48 -51.83 -13.90
C ILE A 32 39.81 -51.88 -12.41
N LEU A 33 39.12 -51.06 -11.60
CA LEU A 33 39.42 -50.85 -10.17
C LEU A 33 38.50 -51.62 -9.22
N GLY A 34 37.51 -52.36 -9.74
CA GLY A 34 36.56 -53.10 -8.92
C GLY A 34 37.20 -54.23 -8.09
N LYS A 35 36.42 -54.76 -7.13
CA LYS A 35 36.84 -55.89 -6.26
C LYS A 35 37.18 -57.18 -7.04
N LYS A 36 36.65 -57.32 -8.26
CA LYS A 36 36.98 -58.38 -9.24
C LYS A 36 37.66 -57.82 -10.50
N GLY A 37 38.06 -56.55 -10.48
CA GLY A 37 38.60 -55.84 -11.64
C GLY A 37 39.97 -56.32 -12.05
N GLU A 38 40.37 -55.95 -13.26
CA GLU A 38 41.60 -56.41 -13.91
C GLU A 38 42.85 -56.08 -13.08
N LEU A 39 42.91 -54.90 -12.46
CA LEU A 39 44.01 -54.51 -11.57
C LEU A 39 44.09 -55.43 -10.34
N THR A 40 42.95 -55.72 -9.71
CA THR A 40 42.85 -56.61 -8.54
C THR A 40 43.23 -58.05 -8.90
N GLN A 41 42.89 -58.51 -10.11
CA GLN A 41 43.27 -59.84 -10.60
C GLN A 41 44.77 -59.96 -10.85
N ILE A 42 45.40 -58.93 -11.44
CA ILE A 42 46.85 -58.89 -11.65
C ILE A 42 47.57 -58.87 -10.29
N LEU A 43 47.07 -58.11 -9.32
CA LEU A 43 47.64 -58.03 -7.97
C LEU A 43 47.54 -59.34 -7.16
N ARG A 44 46.52 -60.19 -7.39
CA ARG A 44 46.46 -61.53 -6.78
C ARG A 44 47.60 -62.45 -7.21
N GLY A 45 48.18 -62.20 -8.39
CA GLY A 45 49.36 -62.90 -8.89
C GLY A 45 50.68 -62.53 -8.19
N MET A 46 50.69 -61.56 -7.27
CA MET A 46 51.91 -61.16 -6.56
C MET A 46 52.48 -62.23 -5.62
N GLY A 47 51.65 -63.19 -5.20
CA GLY A 47 52.06 -64.27 -4.29
C GLY A 47 53.17 -65.16 -4.86
N SER A 48 53.30 -65.25 -6.19
CA SER A 48 54.30 -66.08 -6.86
C SER A 48 55.63 -65.37 -7.18
N LEU A 49 55.79 -64.11 -6.77
CA LEU A 49 57.01 -63.32 -7.03
C LEU A 49 58.07 -63.49 -5.93
N SER A 50 59.34 -63.33 -6.30
CA SER A 50 60.48 -63.31 -5.37
C SER A 50 60.43 -62.13 -4.39
N ALA A 51 61.08 -62.24 -3.24
CA ALA A 51 61.05 -61.21 -2.19
C ALA A 51 61.63 -59.85 -2.65
N GLU A 52 62.53 -59.85 -3.63
CA GLU A 52 63.17 -58.66 -4.20
C GLU A 52 62.32 -57.97 -5.28
N GLU A 53 61.46 -58.70 -6.01
CA GLU A 53 60.63 -58.14 -7.08
C GLU A 53 59.26 -57.62 -6.59
N ARG A 54 58.79 -58.10 -5.44
CA ARG A 54 57.50 -57.69 -4.84
C ARG A 54 57.40 -56.18 -4.55
N PRO A 55 58.41 -55.51 -3.96
CA PRO A 55 58.32 -54.06 -3.69
C PRO A 55 58.26 -53.23 -4.97
N ARG A 56 59.07 -53.58 -5.99
CA ARG A 56 59.12 -52.87 -7.27
C ARG A 56 57.81 -52.97 -8.06
N ILE A 57 57.23 -54.17 -8.13
CA ILE A 57 55.96 -54.39 -8.83
C ILE A 57 54.78 -53.77 -8.06
N GLY A 58 54.82 -53.76 -6.73
CA GLY A 58 53.84 -53.07 -5.90
C GLY A 58 53.84 -51.56 -6.09
N GLN A 59 55.03 -50.94 -6.23
CA GLN A 59 55.15 -49.52 -6.54
C GLN A 59 54.53 -49.18 -7.90
N VAL A 60 54.91 -49.92 -8.96
CA VAL A 60 54.36 -49.71 -10.32
C VAL A 60 52.84 -49.91 -10.34
N ALA A 61 52.30 -50.86 -9.58
CA ALA A 61 50.86 -51.08 -9.50
C ALA A 61 50.11 -49.94 -8.78
N ASN A 62 50.69 -49.36 -7.73
CA ASN A 62 50.12 -48.18 -7.09
C ASN A 62 50.19 -46.95 -8.00
N GLU A 63 51.31 -46.73 -8.71
CA GLU A 63 51.45 -45.64 -9.67
C GLU A 63 50.40 -45.73 -10.80
N VAL A 64 50.17 -46.93 -11.35
CA VAL A 64 49.12 -47.17 -12.35
C VAL A 64 47.72 -46.96 -11.77
N ARG A 65 47.45 -47.44 -10.55
CA ARG A 65 46.17 -47.20 -9.88
C ARG A 65 45.90 -45.70 -9.72
N ASP A 66 46.87 -44.98 -9.18
CA ASP A 66 46.74 -43.56 -8.86
C ASP A 66 46.67 -42.71 -10.14
N ALA A 67 47.29 -43.14 -11.25
CA ALA A 67 47.12 -42.53 -12.57
C ALA A 67 45.69 -42.68 -13.11
N ILE A 68 45.15 -43.90 -13.06
CA ILE A 68 43.79 -44.21 -13.53
C ILE A 68 42.73 -43.54 -12.66
N GLU A 69 42.92 -43.51 -11.34
CA GLU A 69 42.02 -42.81 -10.40
C GLU A 69 42.00 -41.30 -10.63
N ARG A 70 43.16 -40.69 -10.90
CA ARG A 70 43.26 -39.26 -11.23
C ARG A 70 42.53 -38.92 -12.53
N GLU A 71 42.75 -39.70 -13.59
CA GLU A 71 42.08 -39.46 -14.87
C GLU A 71 40.56 -39.69 -14.76
N LEU A 72 40.13 -40.75 -14.08
CA LEU A 72 38.72 -41.00 -13.78
C LEU A 72 38.09 -39.83 -13.02
N ALA A 73 38.75 -39.32 -11.98
CA ALA A 73 38.25 -38.20 -11.19
C ALA A 73 38.14 -36.92 -12.03
N SER A 74 39.16 -36.62 -12.83
CA SER A 74 39.19 -35.47 -13.75
C SER A 74 38.04 -35.53 -14.77
N ARG A 75 37.90 -36.66 -15.47
CA ARG A 75 36.82 -36.88 -16.45
C ARG A 75 35.44 -36.81 -15.81
N THR A 76 35.26 -37.47 -14.66
CA THR A 76 33.98 -37.45 -13.94
C THR A 76 33.59 -36.03 -13.53
N ALA A 77 34.55 -35.22 -13.08
CA ALA A 77 34.31 -33.81 -12.73
C ALA A 77 33.91 -32.99 -13.97
N SER A 78 34.60 -33.18 -15.10
CA SER A 78 34.29 -32.51 -16.37
C SER A 78 32.87 -32.85 -16.87
N PHE A 79 32.49 -34.11 -16.87
CA PHE A 79 31.13 -34.52 -17.27
C PHE A 79 30.05 -33.98 -16.33
N LYS A 80 30.32 -33.91 -15.01
CA LYS A 80 29.38 -33.33 -14.05
C LYS A 80 29.13 -31.84 -14.30
N GLU A 81 30.18 -31.06 -14.59
CA GLU A 81 30.01 -29.65 -14.92
C GLU A 81 29.29 -29.47 -16.26
N LEU A 82 29.58 -30.28 -17.28
CA LEU A 82 28.86 -30.24 -18.56
C LEU A 82 27.35 -30.52 -18.39
N ILE A 83 27.00 -31.57 -17.64
CA ILE A 83 25.59 -31.91 -17.37
C ILE A 83 24.91 -30.80 -16.58
N LYS A 84 25.59 -30.22 -15.60
CA LYS A 84 25.08 -29.11 -14.80
C LYS A 84 24.85 -27.86 -15.65
N GLU A 85 25.79 -27.49 -16.50
CA GLU A 85 25.63 -26.34 -17.40
C GLU A 85 24.50 -26.55 -18.39
N GLN A 86 24.36 -27.76 -18.94
CA GLN A 86 23.24 -28.11 -19.81
C GLN A 86 21.90 -27.98 -19.08
N LYS A 87 21.79 -28.53 -17.86
CA LYS A 87 20.59 -28.37 -17.02
C LYS A 87 20.27 -26.90 -16.75
N LEU A 88 21.27 -26.07 -16.42
CA LEU A 88 21.06 -24.65 -16.17
C LEU A 88 20.58 -23.89 -17.41
N ARG A 89 21.02 -24.30 -18.61
CA ARG A 89 20.53 -23.73 -19.87
C ARG A 89 19.10 -24.18 -20.17
N ASP A 90 18.79 -25.45 -19.95
CA ASP A 90 17.45 -26.02 -20.18
C ASP A 90 16.41 -25.50 -19.17
N GLU A 91 16.83 -25.25 -17.92
CA GLU A 91 16.03 -24.65 -16.85
C GLU A 91 16.01 -23.11 -16.91
N GLY A 92 16.63 -22.51 -17.93
CA GLY A 92 16.63 -21.07 -18.15
C GLY A 92 15.21 -20.56 -18.40
N ILE A 93 14.71 -19.74 -17.48
CA ILE A 93 13.41 -19.08 -17.60
C ILE A 93 13.58 -17.59 -17.91
N ASP A 94 12.60 -17.00 -18.58
CA ASP A 94 12.51 -15.55 -18.72
C ASP A 94 12.02 -14.92 -17.41
N VAL A 95 12.96 -14.36 -16.64
CA VAL A 95 12.71 -13.69 -15.36
C VAL A 95 11.94 -12.37 -15.49
N THR A 96 11.75 -11.87 -16.72
CA THR A 96 11.01 -10.63 -16.98
C THR A 96 9.54 -10.86 -17.27
N LEU A 97 9.12 -12.12 -17.45
CA LEU A 97 7.72 -12.46 -17.63
C LEU A 97 6.87 -11.98 -16.44
N PRO A 98 5.71 -11.36 -16.69
CA PRO A 98 4.79 -11.03 -15.62
C PRO A 98 4.42 -12.29 -14.83
N GLY A 99 4.71 -12.27 -13.52
CA GLY A 99 4.29 -13.33 -12.62
C GLY A 99 2.77 -13.39 -12.46
N THR A 100 2.29 -14.41 -11.73
CA THR A 100 0.87 -14.53 -11.41
C THR A 100 0.39 -13.28 -10.65
N PRO A 101 -0.60 -12.53 -11.18
CA PRO A 101 -0.98 -11.26 -10.59
C PRO A 101 -1.64 -11.46 -9.22
N LEU A 102 -1.13 -10.76 -8.21
CA LEU A 102 -1.82 -10.58 -6.94
C LEU A 102 -2.68 -9.32 -7.03
N LEU A 103 -4.00 -9.48 -6.95
CA LEU A 103 -4.93 -8.36 -6.97
C LEU A 103 -4.75 -7.52 -5.70
N ARG A 104 -4.21 -6.31 -5.86
CA ARG A 104 -4.13 -5.32 -4.77
C ARG A 104 -5.46 -4.57 -4.68
N GLY A 105 -6.00 -4.47 -3.47
CA GLY A 105 -7.14 -3.61 -3.18
C GLY A 105 -6.80 -2.13 -3.43
N ARG A 106 -7.83 -1.33 -3.71
CA ARG A 106 -7.73 0.13 -3.84
C ARG A 106 -8.69 0.79 -2.87
N LYS A 107 -8.28 1.93 -2.29
CA LYS A 107 -9.20 2.75 -1.50
C LYS A 107 -10.21 3.43 -2.43
N HIS A 108 -11.43 3.62 -1.93
CA HIS A 108 -12.41 4.43 -2.63
C HIS A 108 -11.94 5.90 -2.69
N PRO A 109 -12.13 6.62 -3.81
CA PRO A 109 -11.69 8.02 -3.92
C PRO A 109 -12.20 8.92 -2.79
N LEU A 110 -13.46 8.76 -2.38
CA LEU A 110 -14.02 9.49 -1.23
C LEU A 110 -13.29 9.20 0.08
N THR A 111 -12.81 7.96 0.28
CA THR A 111 -12.00 7.62 1.46
C THR A 111 -10.65 8.33 1.42
N ILE A 112 -10.01 8.40 0.26
CA ILE A 112 -8.72 9.09 0.08
C ILE A 112 -8.88 10.57 0.42
N ILE A 113 -9.87 11.24 -0.17
CA ILE A 113 -10.13 12.67 0.07
C ILE A 113 -10.50 12.92 1.53
N ARG A 114 -11.34 12.07 2.12
CA ARG A 114 -11.70 12.18 3.55
C ARG A 114 -10.46 12.10 4.45
N GLU A 115 -9.59 11.12 4.20
CA GLU A 115 -8.35 10.94 4.97
C GLU A 115 -7.40 12.13 4.80
N GLU A 116 -7.30 12.69 3.60
CA GLU A 116 -6.47 13.87 3.32
C GLU A 116 -6.99 15.12 4.06
N ILE A 117 -8.30 15.36 4.05
CA ILE A 117 -8.92 16.43 4.85
C ILE A 117 -8.64 16.21 6.34
N GLN A 118 -8.82 14.97 6.83
CA GLN A 118 -8.54 14.62 8.22
C GLN A 118 -7.08 14.91 8.59
N GLU A 119 -6.13 14.50 7.77
CA GLU A 119 -4.70 14.71 8.01
C GLU A 119 -4.34 16.19 8.16
N ILE A 120 -4.88 17.05 7.29
CA ILE A 120 -4.64 18.51 7.35
C ILE A 120 -5.12 19.09 8.68
N PHE A 121 -6.35 18.79 9.09
CA PHE A 121 -6.94 19.35 10.31
C PHE A 121 -6.37 18.73 11.59
N LEU A 122 -6.03 17.43 11.58
CA LEU A 122 -5.27 16.81 12.66
C LEU A 122 -3.92 17.51 12.86
N GLY A 123 -3.24 17.88 11.77
CA GLY A 123 -2.01 18.68 11.81
C GLY A 123 -2.19 20.09 12.40
N LEU A 124 -3.41 20.61 12.41
CA LEU A 124 -3.78 21.89 13.05
C LEU A 124 -4.25 21.74 14.50
N GLY A 125 -4.24 20.52 15.04
CA GLY A 125 -4.68 20.22 16.41
C GLY A 125 -6.20 20.05 16.57
N TYR A 126 -6.92 19.81 15.47
CA TYR A 126 -8.32 19.37 15.56
C TYR A 126 -8.37 17.89 15.91
N SER A 127 -9.46 17.45 16.52
CA SER A 127 -9.79 16.04 16.74
C SER A 127 -10.92 15.59 15.83
N ILE A 128 -11.08 14.28 15.63
CA ILE A 128 -12.19 13.74 14.83
C ILE A 128 -13.35 13.43 15.78
N ALA A 129 -14.53 13.96 15.48
CA ALA A 129 -15.78 13.59 16.13
C ALA A 129 -16.69 12.83 15.15
N ASP A 130 -17.42 11.85 15.67
CA ASP A 130 -18.38 11.04 14.92
C ASP A 130 -19.71 10.99 15.68
N GLY A 131 -20.79 10.74 14.96
CA GLY A 131 -22.13 10.71 15.52
C GLY A 131 -23.14 10.03 14.59
N PRO A 132 -24.37 9.83 15.08
CA PRO A 132 -25.36 9.01 14.38
C PRO A 132 -25.78 9.66 13.04
N GLU A 133 -26.20 8.81 12.11
CA GLU A 133 -26.74 9.24 10.81
C GLU A 133 -28.26 9.50 10.88
N ILE A 134 -28.96 8.79 11.76
CA ILE A 134 -30.35 9.07 12.14
C ILE A 134 -30.32 10.04 13.30
N GLU A 135 -30.91 11.21 13.11
CA GLU A 135 -30.94 12.30 14.08
C GLU A 135 -32.37 12.71 14.44
N THR A 136 -32.47 13.48 15.52
CA THR A 136 -33.72 14.12 15.91
C THR A 136 -33.85 15.52 15.29
N ASP A 137 -35.08 16.00 15.10
CA ASP A 137 -35.36 17.37 14.63
C ASP A 137 -34.63 18.44 15.47
N TYR A 138 -34.57 18.25 16.79
CA TYR A 138 -33.87 19.15 17.69
C TYR A 138 -32.40 19.34 17.31
N TYR A 139 -31.63 18.25 17.24
CA TYR A 139 -30.20 18.31 16.92
C TYR A 139 -29.90 18.69 15.47
N ASN A 140 -30.75 18.31 14.52
CA ASN A 140 -30.54 18.64 13.11
C ASN A 140 -30.99 20.06 12.75
N PHE A 141 -31.89 20.68 13.50
CA PHE A 141 -32.41 22.00 13.15
C PHE A 141 -32.49 22.97 14.33
N GLU A 142 -33.29 22.67 15.36
CA GLU A 142 -33.61 23.66 16.40
C GLU A 142 -32.36 24.15 17.14
N ALA A 143 -31.46 23.24 17.53
CA ALA A 143 -30.21 23.56 18.21
C ALA A 143 -29.23 24.37 17.33
N LEU A 144 -29.45 24.35 16.01
CA LEU A 144 -28.69 25.11 15.02
C LEU A 144 -29.38 26.44 14.65
N ASN A 145 -30.32 26.90 15.47
CA ASN A 145 -31.10 28.12 15.24
C ASN A 145 -32.04 28.04 14.01
N LEU A 146 -32.53 26.83 13.68
CA LEU A 146 -33.60 26.63 12.69
C LEU A 146 -34.90 26.23 13.38
N PRO A 147 -35.81 27.16 13.74
CA PRO A 147 -37.12 26.81 14.28
C PRO A 147 -38.01 26.10 13.25
N LYS A 148 -39.10 25.45 13.70
CA LYS A 148 -39.98 24.61 12.86
C LYS A 148 -40.54 25.32 11.61
N ASP A 149 -40.84 26.61 11.73
CA ASP A 149 -41.41 27.41 10.64
C ASP A 149 -40.34 28.09 9.76
N HIS A 150 -39.05 27.73 9.91
CA HIS A 150 -37.97 28.39 9.18
C HIS A 150 -37.86 27.88 7.73
N PRO A 151 -37.88 28.77 6.70
CA PRO A 151 -37.84 28.37 5.30
C PRO A 151 -36.62 27.52 4.91
N ALA A 152 -35.49 27.73 5.59
CA ALA A 152 -34.28 26.93 5.35
C ALA A 152 -34.43 25.44 5.68
N ARG A 153 -35.47 25.02 6.41
CA ARG A 153 -35.77 23.59 6.62
C ARG A 153 -36.24 22.91 5.33
N ASP A 154 -37.05 23.60 4.54
CA ASP A 154 -37.53 23.10 3.25
C ASP A 154 -36.38 22.95 2.24
N MET A 155 -35.38 23.85 2.31
CA MET A 155 -34.18 23.82 1.46
C MET A 155 -33.26 22.60 1.70
N GLN A 156 -33.50 21.81 2.75
CA GLN A 156 -32.65 20.67 3.10
C GLN A 156 -33.13 19.35 2.49
N ASP A 157 -34.34 19.32 1.89
CA ASP A 157 -34.93 18.13 1.27
C ASP A 157 -34.83 16.88 2.16
N THR A 158 -35.25 17.03 3.41
CA THR A 158 -34.98 16.07 4.48
C THR A 158 -35.77 14.75 4.33
N PHE A 159 -35.11 13.62 4.60
CA PHE A 159 -35.79 12.32 4.76
C PHE A 159 -36.29 12.13 6.19
N PHE A 160 -37.61 12.26 6.40
CA PHE A 160 -38.26 11.99 7.68
C PHE A 160 -38.63 10.51 7.81
N ILE A 161 -38.27 9.91 8.96
CA ILE A 161 -38.68 8.56 9.37
C ILE A 161 -39.94 8.63 10.24
N GLY A 162 -40.07 9.70 11.03
CA GLY A 162 -41.23 10.02 11.85
C GLY A 162 -41.32 11.53 12.10
N PRO A 163 -42.23 11.99 12.98
CA PRO A 163 -42.46 13.42 13.20
C PRO A 163 -41.23 14.21 13.69
N GLU A 164 -40.35 13.55 14.45
CA GLU A 164 -39.16 14.18 15.05
C GLU A 164 -37.87 13.42 14.75
N VAL A 165 -37.91 12.39 13.90
CA VAL A 165 -36.78 11.51 13.58
C VAL A 165 -36.53 11.53 12.08
N LEU A 166 -35.28 11.77 11.68
CA LEU A 166 -34.89 12.02 10.31
C LEU A 166 -33.47 11.50 10.02
N LEU A 167 -33.13 11.36 8.74
CA LEU A 167 -31.72 11.21 8.34
C LEU A 167 -31.06 12.58 8.26
N ARG A 168 -29.88 12.73 8.89
CA ARG A 168 -29.21 14.04 8.99
C ARG A 168 -28.89 14.63 7.61
N THR A 169 -29.13 15.93 7.45
CA THR A 169 -28.93 16.66 6.18
C THR A 169 -27.55 17.31 6.05
N HIS A 170 -26.83 17.35 7.17
CA HIS A 170 -25.48 17.90 7.37
C HIS A 170 -24.88 17.26 8.63
N THR A 171 -23.57 17.39 8.88
CA THR A 171 -22.91 16.78 10.06
C THR A 171 -22.88 17.69 11.30
N SER A 172 -23.50 18.86 11.22
CA SER A 172 -23.68 19.84 12.31
C SER A 172 -24.29 19.28 13.62
N PRO A 173 -25.20 18.28 13.64
CA PRO A 173 -25.71 17.70 14.88
C PRO A 173 -24.61 17.25 15.84
N VAL A 174 -23.52 16.69 15.29
CA VAL A 174 -22.40 16.20 16.08
C VAL A 174 -21.62 17.36 16.71
N GLN A 175 -21.61 18.54 16.07
CA GLN A 175 -21.00 19.74 16.64
C GLN A 175 -21.71 20.15 17.93
N VAL A 176 -23.05 20.25 17.90
CA VAL A 176 -23.87 20.55 19.09
C VAL A 176 -23.66 19.50 20.18
N ARG A 177 -23.77 18.21 19.84
CA ARG A 177 -23.56 17.11 20.81
C ARG A 177 -22.17 17.14 21.44
N THR A 178 -21.14 17.49 20.65
CA THR A 178 -19.77 17.58 21.16
C THR A 178 -19.61 18.78 22.09
N MET A 179 -20.17 19.94 21.71
CA MET A 179 -20.19 21.12 22.57
C MET A 179 -20.94 20.84 23.89
N GLU A 180 -22.15 20.29 23.86
CA GLU A 180 -22.91 19.92 25.06
C GLU A 180 -22.13 18.98 26.00
N LYS A 181 -21.41 18.01 25.43
CA LYS A 181 -20.60 17.05 26.20
C LYS A 181 -19.35 17.66 26.81
N THR A 182 -18.77 18.66 26.15
CA THR A 182 -17.50 19.28 26.56
C THR A 182 -17.70 20.56 27.37
N ALA A 183 -18.88 21.16 27.34
CA ALA A 183 -19.20 22.38 28.05
C ALA A 183 -18.91 22.25 29.58
N PRO A 184 -18.33 23.29 30.20
CA PRO A 184 -17.88 24.58 29.64
C PRO A 184 -16.41 24.57 29.17
N ALA A 185 -15.80 23.41 28.95
CA ALA A 185 -14.37 23.32 28.64
C ALA A 185 -14.05 23.86 27.24
N LEU A 186 -12.92 24.58 27.15
CA LEU A 186 -12.32 25.10 25.93
C LEU A 186 -10.84 24.67 25.84
N PRO A 187 -10.27 24.54 24.63
CA PRO A 187 -10.90 24.73 23.32
C PRO A 187 -11.69 23.50 22.85
N VAL A 188 -12.72 23.73 22.04
CA VAL A 188 -13.36 22.68 21.22
C VAL A 188 -12.87 22.82 19.80
N LYS A 189 -12.05 21.89 19.32
CA LYS A 189 -11.57 21.84 17.92
C LYS A 189 -11.81 20.46 17.34
N ILE A 190 -12.83 20.37 16.48
CA ILE A 190 -13.25 19.10 15.89
C ILE A 190 -13.49 19.21 14.39
N ILE A 191 -13.28 18.09 13.71
CA ILE A 191 -13.81 17.84 12.38
C ILE A 191 -14.80 16.68 12.45
N VAL A 192 -15.87 16.78 11.67
CA VAL A 192 -16.98 15.81 11.64
C VAL A 192 -17.17 15.30 10.21
N PRO A 193 -16.38 14.29 9.79
CA PRO A 193 -16.58 13.62 8.53
C PRO A 193 -17.73 12.62 8.65
N GLY A 194 -18.68 12.66 7.72
CA GLY A 194 -19.82 11.76 7.78
C GLY A 194 -20.68 11.75 6.52
N LYS A 195 -21.52 10.72 6.41
CA LYS A 195 -22.57 10.66 5.39
C LYS A 195 -23.73 11.56 5.77
N VAL A 196 -24.34 12.18 4.78
CA VAL A 196 -25.51 13.05 4.91
C VAL A 196 -26.49 12.71 3.80
N TYR A 197 -27.76 13.03 4.04
CA TYR A 197 -28.87 12.56 3.21
C TYR A 197 -29.78 13.71 2.82
N ARG A 198 -30.09 13.80 1.52
CA ARG A 198 -31.03 14.79 0.97
C ARG A 198 -31.84 14.14 -0.13
N ARG A 199 -33.12 14.48 -0.27
CA ARG A 199 -34.02 13.94 -1.28
C ARG A 199 -33.82 14.66 -2.61
N ASP A 200 -32.61 14.54 -3.14
CA ASP A 200 -32.21 15.06 -4.44
C ASP A 200 -31.41 13.97 -5.18
N ASP A 201 -31.76 13.72 -6.44
CA ASP A 201 -31.18 12.63 -7.24
C ASP A 201 -31.16 13.04 -8.73
N ASP A 202 -30.00 13.50 -9.18
CA ASP A 202 -29.74 13.87 -10.57
C ASP A 202 -28.27 13.58 -10.96
N ALA A 203 -27.81 14.09 -12.11
CA ALA A 203 -26.45 13.84 -12.58
C ALA A 203 -25.34 14.43 -11.67
N THR A 204 -25.67 15.40 -10.83
CA THR A 204 -24.77 16.14 -9.93
C THR A 204 -25.11 15.97 -8.44
N HIS A 205 -26.31 15.48 -8.13
CA HIS A 205 -26.82 15.28 -6.78
C HIS A 205 -27.06 13.81 -6.51
N SER A 206 -26.64 13.35 -5.34
CA SER A 206 -26.87 11.99 -4.88
C SER A 206 -27.62 12.04 -3.55
N PRO A 207 -28.61 11.14 -3.33
CA PRO A 207 -29.41 11.20 -2.12
C PRO A 207 -28.64 10.86 -0.84
N MET A 208 -27.45 10.27 -1.00
CA MET A 208 -26.47 10.06 0.05
C MET A 208 -25.10 10.54 -0.44
N PHE A 209 -24.52 11.52 0.24
CA PHE A 209 -23.18 12.01 -0.05
C PHE A 209 -22.37 12.17 1.25
N ASN A 210 -21.09 12.55 1.12
CA ASN A 210 -20.20 12.71 2.26
C ASN A 210 -19.91 14.19 2.45
N GLN A 211 -19.98 14.65 3.70
CA GLN A 211 -19.63 16.00 4.10
C GLN A 211 -18.58 15.93 5.21
N VAL A 212 -17.68 16.89 5.25
CA VAL A 212 -16.77 17.10 6.37
C VAL A 212 -16.99 18.51 6.86
N GLU A 213 -17.43 18.64 8.10
CA GLU A 213 -17.56 19.94 8.75
C GLU A 213 -16.45 20.13 9.77
N GLY A 214 -16.15 21.39 10.08
CA GLY A 214 -15.17 21.76 11.10
C GLY A 214 -15.77 22.77 12.07
N LEU A 215 -15.46 22.60 13.36
CA LEU A 215 -15.82 23.53 14.42
C LEU A 215 -14.56 23.87 15.22
N ALA A 216 -14.36 25.17 15.47
CA ALA A 216 -13.40 25.65 16.44
C ALA A 216 -14.05 26.70 17.34
N VAL A 217 -14.10 26.41 18.64
CA VAL A 217 -14.58 27.32 19.69
C VAL A 217 -13.48 27.47 20.72
N ASP A 218 -13.05 28.70 20.95
CA ASP A 218 -12.07 29.10 21.94
C ASP A 218 -12.24 30.60 22.20
N ARG A 219 -11.63 31.12 23.26
CA ARG A 219 -11.70 32.54 23.59
C ARG A 219 -11.02 33.37 22.50
N ARG A 220 -11.73 34.39 22.00
CA ARG A 220 -11.23 35.37 21.00
C ARG A 220 -10.85 34.77 19.64
N ILE A 221 -11.54 33.71 19.18
CA ILE A 221 -11.48 33.31 17.77
C ILE A 221 -12.16 34.40 16.92
N THR A 222 -11.49 34.83 15.87
CA THR A 222 -11.97 35.87 14.96
C THR A 222 -12.24 35.33 13.55
N PHE A 223 -12.94 36.11 12.73
CA PHE A 223 -13.15 35.76 11.32
C PHE A 223 -11.83 35.68 10.52
N SER A 224 -10.78 36.39 10.97
CA SER A 224 -9.45 36.30 10.37
C SER A 224 -8.84 34.91 10.57
N ASP A 225 -9.07 34.28 11.72
CA ASP A 225 -8.60 32.92 12.02
C ASP A 225 -9.31 31.90 11.12
N LEU A 226 -10.61 32.06 10.92
CA LEU A 226 -11.39 31.25 9.97
C LEU A 226 -10.82 31.38 8.55
N LYS A 227 -10.60 32.61 8.07
CA LYS A 227 -10.03 32.85 6.72
C LYS A 227 -8.65 32.24 6.58
N GLY A 228 -7.78 32.40 7.58
CA GLY A 228 -6.43 31.85 7.56
C GLY A 228 -6.42 30.32 7.54
N THR A 229 -7.29 29.70 8.35
CA THR A 229 -7.44 28.25 8.42
C THR A 229 -7.92 27.68 7.09
N LEU A 230 -8.95 28.29 6.49
CA LEU A 230 -9.52 27.82 5.22
C LEU A 230 -8.61 28.12 4.02
N ASP A 231 -7.84 29.20 4.04
CA ASP A 231 -6.81 29.47 3.02
C ASP A 231 -5.68 28.43 3.08
N LEU A 232 -5.23 28.09 4.29
CA LEU A 232 -4.24 27.03 4.48
C LEU A 232 -4.78 25.67 4.01
N PHE A 233 -6.01 25.33 4.38
CA PHE A 233 -6.69 24.12 3.93
C PHE A 233 -6.76 24.05 2.40
N ALA A 234 -7.22 25.11 1.74
CA ALA A 234 -7.34 25.15 0.29
C ALA A 234 -5.98 24.98 -0.41
N ARG A 235 -4.91 25.60 0.11
CA ARG A 235 -3.55 25.43 -0.43
C ARG A 235 -3.00 24.02 -0.20
N ARG A 236 -3.34 23.37 0.91
CA ARG A 236 -2.90 22.00 1.20
C ARG A 236 -3.63 20.98 0.34
N MET A 237 -4.95 21.09 0.19
CA MET A 237 -5.76 20.18 -0.62
C MET A 237 -5.55 20.36 -2.14
N PHE A 238 -5.49 21.60 -2.61
CA PHE A 238 -5.56 21.91 -4.05
C PHE A 238 -4.23 22.45 -4.62
N GLY A 239 -3.20 22.56 -3.77
CA GLY A 239 -1.86 23.02 -4.14
C GLY A 239 -1.55 24.46 -3.73
N MET A 240 -0.27 24.74 -3.51
CA MET A 240 0.21 25.97 -2.87
C MET A 240 -0.08 27.28 -3.65
N LYS A 241 -0.45 27.19 -4.92
CA LYS A 241 -0.78 28.33 -5.78
C LYS A 241 -2.28 28.66 -5.79
N THR A 242 -3.11 27.83 -5.15
CA THR A 242 -4.56 28.03 -5.08
C THR A 242 -4.89 29.34 -4.36
N LYS A 243 -5.76 30.14 -4.97
CA LYS A 243 -6.29 31.37 -4.39
C LYS A 243 -7.67 31.12 -3.82
N THR A 244 -7.98 31.73 -2.69
CA THR A 244 -9.30 31.68 -2.05
C THR A 244 -10.06 32.99 -2.24
N ARG A 245 -11.38 32.89 -2.34
CA ARG A 245 -12.32 34.02 -2.39
C ARG A 245 -13.47 33.75 -1.42
N PHE A 246 -13.74 34.71 -0.55
CA PHE A 246 -14.84 34.64 0.42
C PHE A 246 -15.95 35.57 -0.04
N ARG A 247 -17.15 35.04 -0.21
CA ARG A 247 -18.35 35.80 -0.58
C ARG A 247 -19.33 35.78 0.58
N PRO A 248 -19.95 36.91 0.96
CA PRO A 248 -21.02 36.89 1.96
C PRO A 248 -22.13 35.92 1.52
N SER A 249 -22.62 35.14 2.47
CA SER A 249 -23.75 34.23 2.31
C SER A 249 -24.59 34.25 3.59
N PHE A 250 -25.53 33.33 3.74
CA PHE A 250 -26.40 33.22 4.91
C PHE A 250 -26.57 31.76 5.33
N PHE A 251 -26.22 31.46 6.57
CA PHE A 251 -26.55 30.20 7.22
C PHE A 251 -27.12 30.49 8.62
N PRO A 252 -28.26 29.90 9.03
CA PRO A 252 -28.91 30.25 10.30
C PRO A 252 -28.06 30.04 11.56
N PHE A 253 -27.08 29.14 11.49
CA PHE A 253 -26.15 28.80 12.58
C PHE A 253 -24.85 29.60 12.56
N THR A 254 -24.66 30.55 11.64
CA THR A 254 -23.47 31.42 11.61
C THR A 254 -23.77 32.89 11.35
N GLU A 255 -23.04 33.79 12.01
CA GLU A 255 -23.10 35.24 11.77
C GLU A 255 -21.78 35.92 12.19
N PRO A 256 -20.99 36.51 11.26
CA PRO A 256 -21.22 36.58 9.82
C PRO A 256 -20.97 35.24 9.09
N SER A 257 -21.69 35.05 7.99
CA SER A 257 -21.65 33.89 7.10
C SER A 257 -20.91 34.17 5.77
N ALA A 258 -20.20 33.17 5.24
CA ALA A 258 -19.50 33.27 3.95
C ALA A 258 -19.38 31.94 3.20
N GLU A 259 -19.55 31.99 1.88
CA GLU A 259 -19.14 30.93 0.95
C GLU A 259 -17.68 31.10 0.55
N VAL A 260 -16.98 29.98 0.34
CA VAL A 260 -15.59 29.95 -0.07
C VAL A 260 -15.44 29.30 -1.43
N ASP A 261 -14.91 30.09 -2.37
CA ASP A 261 -14.51 29.62 -3.68
C ASP A 261 -12.98 29.52 -3.78
N ILE A 262 -12.49 28.57 -4.57
CA ILE A 262 -11.09 28.46 -4.97
C ILE A 262 -10.89 28.81 -6.44
N SER A 263 -9.71 29.29 -6.79
CA SER A 263 -9.29 29.38 -8.19
C SER A 263 -9.37 27.99 -8.83
N CYS A 264 -9.98 27.90 -10.01
CA CYS A 264 -10.18 26.61 -10.68
C CYS A 264 -8.86 25.86 -10.89
N VAL A 265 -8.77 24.66 -10.32
CA VAL A 265 -7.56 23.80 -10.36
C VAL A 265 -7.20 23.29 -11.76
N ILE A 266 -8.16 23.34 -12.70
CA ILE A 266 -7.96 22.88 -14.08
C ILE A 266 -7.38 23.97 -14.97
N CYS A 267 -7.87 25.21 -14.86
CA CYS A 267 -7.46 26.31 -15.74
C CYS A 267 -6.64 27.41 -15.06
N GLY A 268 -6.39 27.29 -13.75
CA GLY A 268 -5.65 28.29 -12.98
C GLY A 268 -6.38 29.64 -12.86
N GLY A 269 -7.69 29.67 -13.09
CA GLY A 269 -8.52 30.88 -13.01
C GLY A 269 -8.77 31.61 -14.32
N THR A 270 -8.32 31.09 -15.47
CA THR A 270 -8.57 31.70 -16.79
C THR A 270 -10.00 31.51 -17.31
N GLY A 271 -10.75 30.56 -16.73
CA GLY A 271 -12.11 30.20 -17.15
C GLY A 271 -12.13 28.98 -18.07
N CYS A 272 -12.92 27.96 -17.70
CA CYS A 272 -13.13 26.77 -18.53
C CYS A 272 -14.51 26.17 -18.24
N ARG A 273 -14.89 25.13 -19.00
CA ARG A 273 -16.19 24.44 -18.85
C ARG A 273 -16.45 23.94 -17.42
N VAL A 274 -15.41 23.52 -16.68
CA VAL A 274 -15.55 22.97 -15.32
C VAL A 274 -16.00 24.05 -14.32
N CYS A 275 -15.51 25.28 -14.45
CA CYS A 275 -15.87 26.39 -13.57
C CYS A 275 -16.92 27.32 -14.18
N SER A 276 -17.68 26.83 -15.17
CA SER A 276 -18.67 27.63 -15.92
C SER A 276 -18.09 28.95 -16.43
N TYR A 277 -16.82 28.93 -16.85
CA TYR A 277 -16.05 30.08 -17.33
C TYR A 277 -15.85 31.23 -16.33
N THR A 278 -16.17 31.03 -15.05
CA THR A 278 -15.97 32.07 -14.01
C THR A 278 -14.52 32.14 -13.51
N GLY A 279 -13.76 31.06 -13.67
CA GLY A 279 -12.43 30.91 -13.08
C GLY A 279 -12.44 30.46 -11.61
N TRP A 280 -13.62 30.30 -10.99
CA TRP A 280 -13.80 29.97 -9.57
C TRP A 280 -14.66 28.72 -9.40
N LEU A 281 -14.37 27.95 -8.34
CA LEU A 281 -15.15 26.78 -7.94
C LEU A 281 -15.52 26.95 -6.47
N GLU A 282 -16.81 26.92 -6.16
CA GLU A 282 -17.30 26.86 -4.78
C GLU A 282 -16.91 25.51 -4.17
N ILE A 283 -16.43 25.52 -2.92
CA ILE A 283 -16.02 24.30 -2.22
C ILE A 283 -16.66 24.10 -0.84
N LEU A 284 -17.09 25.17 -0.17
CA LEU A 284 -17.70 25.07 1.16
C LEU A 284 -18.43 26.37 1.57
N GLY A 285 -19.38 26.22 2.49
CA GLY A 285 -19.91 27.29 3.33
C GLY A 285 -19.16 27.38 4.66
N SER A 286 -19.11 28.56 5.26
CA SER A 286 -18.39 28.85 6.51
C SER A 286 -18.98 30.07 7.23
N GLY A 287 -18.59 30.30 8.48
CA GLY A 287 -18.95 31.51 9.21
C GLY A 287 -18.53 31.46 10.67
N MET A 288 -18.73 32.57 11.39
CA MET A 288 -18.61 32.56 12.85
C MET A 288 -19.85 31.92 13.46
N VAL A 289 -19.70 31.03 14.44
CA VAL A 289 -20.83 30.37 15.08
C VAL A 289 -21.79 31.42 15.66
N HIS A 290 -23.08 31.29 15.36
CA HIS A 290 -24.09 32.22 15.85
C HIS A 290 -24.21 32.11 17.39
N PRO A 291 -24.30 33.24 18.15
CA PRO A 291 -24.34 33.24 19.61
C PRO A 291 -25.33 32.24 20.21
N ARG A 292 -26.56 32.20 19.68
CA ARG A 292 -27.61 31.26 20.09
C ARG A 292 -27.19 29.79 20.06
N VAL A 293 -26.38 29.37 19.08
CA VAL A 293 -25.92 27.98 18.95
C VAL A 293 -24.92 27.66 20.07
N LEU A 294 -24.06 28.62 20.43
CA LEU A 294 -23.13 28.49 21.56
C LEU A 294 -23.90 28.40 22.89
N GLU A 295 -24.87 29.30 23.10
CA GLU A 295 -25.70 29.37 24.30
C GLU A 295 -26.50 28.08 24.53
N VAL A 296 -27.17 27.58 23.48
CA VAL A 296 -27.92 26.31 23.53
C VAL A 296 -27.00 25.13 23.87
N SER A 297 -25.74 25.20 23.46
CA SER A 297 -24.74 24.15 23.71
C SER A 297 -23.98 24.31 25.03
N GLY A 298 -24.35 25.28 25.87
CA GLY A 298 -23.78 25.49 27.21
C GLY A 298 -22.54 26.40 27.29
N TYR A 299 -22.27 27.18 26.24
CA TYR A 299 -21.18 28.16 26.19
C TYR A 299 -21.68 29.60 26.28
N ASN A 300 -20.91 30.47 26.93
CA ASN A 300 -21.18 31.90 26.95
C ASN A 300 -20.59 32.55 25.70
N SER A 301 -21.43 33.14 24.84
CA SER A 301 -20.98 33.78 23.59
C SER A 301 -20.24 35.11 23.79
N GLU A 302 -20.33 35.70 24.98
CA GLU A 302 -19.66 36.96 25.34
C GLU A 302 -18.26 36.74 25.97
N GLU A 303 -17.83 35.48 26.14
CA GLU A 303 -16.53 35.09 26.73
C GLU A 303 -15.44 34.83 25.68
#